data_AF-A0A662BB82-F1
#
_entry.id   AF-A0A662BB82-F1
#
_cell.length_a   1.000
_cell.length_b   1.000
_cell.length_c   1.000
_cell.angle_alpha   90.00
_cell.angle_beta   90.00
_cell.angle_gamma   90.00
#
_symmetry.space_group_name_H-M   'P 1'
#
loop_
_entity.id
_entity.type
_entity.pdbx_description
1 polymer ?
#
loop_
_entity_poly.entity_id
_entity_poly.type
_entity_poly.pdbx_seq_one_letter_code
_entity_poly.pdbx_strand_id
1 'polypeptide(L)' 'MEVNEIMRIQEIKKQIGKERTKEFLEWMRGQTVGIYSDGETDYYTWDFERFVEGRSPMW' A
#
# COMPACT_ATOMS: atom_id res chain seq x y z
N MET A 1 -8.51 15.85 10.51
CA MET A 1 -7.89 14.50 10.50
C MET A 1 -6.61 14.67 9.70
N GLU A 2 -5.45 14.37 10.28
CA GLU A 2 -4.23 14.24 9.48
C GLU A 2 -4.49 13.12 8.48
N VAL A 3 -4.47 13.47 7.18
CA VAL A 3 -4.38 12.46 6.14
C VAL A 3 -2.93 12.01 6.19
N ASN A 4 -2.68 10.85 6.80
CA ASN A 4 -1.37 10.22 6.63
C ASN A 4 -1.23 9.97 5.13
N GLU A 5 -0.26 10.60 4.47
CA GLU A 5 -0.09 10.48 3.02
C GLU A 5 0.54 9.14 2.63
N ILE A 6 1.09 8.42 3.62
CA ILE A 6 1.90 7.22 3.44
C ILE A 6 1.56 6.18 4.51
N MET A 7 1.59 4.90 4.12
CA MET A 7 1.37 3.72 4.94
C MET A 7 2.51 2.72 4.82
N ARG A 8 2.95 2.19 5.96
CA ARG A 8 3.94 1.09 6.01
C ARG A 8 3.30 -0.26 5.73
N ILE A 9 4.07 -1.19 5.16
CA ILE A 9 3.58 -2.54 4.87
C ILE A 9 3.05 -3.29 6.10
N GLN A 10 3.62 -3.06 7.28
CA GLN A 10 3.15 -3.68 8.53
C GLN A 10 1.77 -3.16 8.93
N GLU A 11 1.48 -1.89 8.67
CA GLU A 11 0.17 -1.28 8.93
C GLU A 11 -0.87 -1.84 7.96
N ILE A 12 -0.56 -1.87 6.66
CA ILE A 12 -1.42 -2.47 5.63
C ILE A 12 -1.75 -3.92 6.01
N LYS A 13 -0.74 -4.72 6.37
CA LYS A 13 -0.92 -6.11 6.79
C LYS A 13 -1.84 -6.25 8.01
N LYS A 14 -1.79 -5.31 8.95
CA LYS A 14 -2.69 -5.28 10.11
C LYS A 14 -4.13 -4.95 9.70
N GLN A 15 -4.34 -4.08 8.71
CA GLN A 15 -5.67 -3.65 8.29
C GLN A 15 -6.41 -4.67 7.41
N ILE A 16 -5.74 -5.25 6.40
CA ILE A 16 -6.37 -6.14 5.42
C ILE A 16 -6.03 -7.63 5.60
N GLY A 17 -5.10 -7.95 6.50
CA GLY A 17 -4.66 -9.31 6.76
C GLY A 17 -3.68 -9.85 5.71
N LYS A 18 -3.05 -10.98 6.03
CA LYS A 18 -1.91 -11.53 5.27
C LYS A 18 -2.22 -11.85 3.81
N GLU A 19 -3.37 -12.48 3.52
CA GLU A 19 -3.69 -12.90 2.15
C GLU A 19 -4.00 -11.71 1.24
N ARG A 20 -4.85 -10.77 1.68
CA ARG A 20 -5.08 -9.54 0.92
C ARG A 20 -3.85 -8.65 0.80
N THR A 21 -2.90 -8.74 1.74
CA THR A 21 -1.61 -8.05 1.58
C THR A 21 -0.86 -8.55 0.35
N LYS A 22 -0.90 -9.85 0.06
CA LYS A 22 -0.27 -10.39 -1.16
C LYS A 22 -0.94 -9.83 -2.42
N GLU A 23 -2.26 -9.78 -2.43
CA GLU A 23 -3.04 -9.20 -3.54
C GLU A 23 -2.71 -7.72 -3.74
N PHE A 24 -2.58 -6.96 -2.65
CA PHE A 24 -2.15 -5.56 -2.69
C PHE A 24 -0.75 -5.40 -3.29
N LEU A 25 0.21 -6.23 -2.88
CA LEU A 25 1.57 -6.18 -3.41
C LEU A 25 1.63 -6.51 -4.92
N GLU A 26 0.82 -7.47 -5.38
CA GLU A 26 0.68 -7.73 -6.82
C GLU A 26 -0.01 -6.58 -7.55
N TRP A 27 -1.01 -5.94 -6.94
CA TRP A 27 -1.69 -4.76 -7.49
C TRP A 27 -0.74 -3.56 -7.63
N MET A 28 0.17 -3.36 -6.66
CA MET A 28 1.21 -2.33 -6.68
C MET A 28 2.37 -2.64 -7.64
N ARG A 29 2.40 -3.82 -8.27
CA ARG A 29 3.53 -4.25 -9.08
C ARG A 29 3.74 -3.33 -10.29
N GLY A 30 4.91 -2.71 -10.35
CA GLY A 30 5.28 -1.76 -11.41
C GLY A 30 4.95 -0.31 -11.07
N GLN A 31 4.30 -0.04 -9.94
CA GLN A 31 4.10 1.31 -9.43
C GLN A 31 5.31 1.80 -8.61
N THR A 32 5.42 3.12 -8.48
CA THR A 32 6.47 3.75 -7.67
C THR A 32 6.12 3.70 -6.19
N VAL A 33 7.08 3.31 -5.36
CA VAL A 33 6.95 3.20 -3.91
C VAL A 33 8.13 3.88 -3.21
N GLY A 34 7.94 4.26 -1.95
CA GLY A 34 9.03 4.74 -1.09
C GLY A 34 9.81 3.58 -0.50
N ILE A 35 11.14 3.65 -0.52
CA ILE A 35 12.03 2.67 0.13
C ILE A 35 12.87 3.42 1.17
N TYR A 36 12.84 2.97 2.41
CA TYR A 36 13.61 3.57 3.51
C TYR A 36 14.93 2.85 3.74
N SER A 37 15.84 3.50 4.45
CA SER A 37 17.17 2.98 4.78
C SER A 37 17.15 1.71 5.64
N ASP A 38 16.04 1.44 6.33
CA ASP A 38 15.81 0.21 7.11
C ASP A 38 15.31 -0.96 6.24
N GLY A 39 15.08 -0.74 4.94
CA GLY A 39 14.56 -1.71 4.00
C GLY A 39 13.03 -1.85 4.01
N GLU A 40 12.33 -1.06 4.82
CA GLU A 40 10.86 -1.03 4.80
C GLU A 40 10.34 -0.25 3.59
N THR A 41 9.15 -0.64 3.12
CA THR A 41 8.48 -0.02 1.98
C THR A 41 7.26 0.75 2.43
N ASP A 42 7.16 1.98 1.92
CA ASP A 42 6.09 2.93 2.14
C ASP A 42 5.24 3.03 0.88
N TYR A 43 3.92 2.95 1.07
CA TYR A 43 2.91 3.02 0.03
C TYR A 43 2.08 4.26 0.25
N TYR A 44 1.66 4.94 -0.82
CA TYR A 44 0.73 6.04 -0.64
C TYR A 44 -0.60 5.54 -0.08
N THR A 45 -1.17 6.29 0.87
CA THR A 45 -2.46 5.93 1.47
C THR A 45 -3.57 5.84 0.42
N TRP A 46 -3.53 6.70 -0.59
CA TRP A 46 -4.52 6.69 -1.67
C TRP A 46 -4.43 5.44 -2.56
N ASP A 47 -3.25 4.81 -2.73
CA ASP A 47 -3.13 3.54 -3.44
C ASP A 47 -3.81 2.42 -2.66
N PHE A 48 -3.60 2.40 -1.34
CA PHE A 48 -4.26 1.45 -0.45
C PHE A 48 -5.78 1.63 -0.47
N GLU A 49 -6.28 2.86 -0.36
CA GLU A 49 -7.72 3.15 -0.42
C GLU A 49 -8.34 2.68 -1.75
N ARG A 50 -7.69 2.97 -2.88
CA ARG A 50 -8.14 2.52 -4.20
C ARG A 50 -8.19 1.01 -4.31
N PHE A 51 -7.18 0.31 -3.80
CA PHE A 51 -7.17 -1.15 -3.76
C PHE A 51 -8.33 -1.70 -2.94
N VAL A 52 -8.60 -1.13 -1.75
CA VAL A 52 -9.73 -1.55 -0.90
C VAL A 52 -11.07 -1.30 -1.58
N GLU A 53 -11.20 -0.23 -2.35
CA GLU A 53 -12.39 0.10 -3.14
C GLU A 53 -12.50 -0.69 -4.46
N GLY A 54 -11.52 -1.53 -4.81
CA GLY A 54 -11.52 -2.32 -6.04
C GLY A 54 -11.27 -1.50 -7.31
N ARG A 55 -10.64 -0.33 -7.20
CA ARG A 55 -10.26 0.50 -8.34
C ARG A 55 -8.96 -0.01 -8.99
N SER A 56 -8.75 0.31 -10.26
CA SER A 56 -7.49 0.01 -10.96
C SER A 56 -6.34 0.92 -10.50
N PRO A 57 -5.08 0.46 -10.57
CA PRO A 57 -3.92 1.30 -10.31
C PRO A 57 -3.83 2.42 -11.36
N MET A 58 -3.33 3.60 -10.98
CA MET A 58 -2.98 4.63 -11.97
C MET A 58 -1.62 4.29 -12.57
N TRP A 59 -1.56 4.37 -13.90
CA TRP A 59 -0.36 4.27 -14.72
C TRP A 59 0.13 5.67 -15.08
#